data_AF-A0A5N6E735-F1
#
_entry.id   AF-A0A5N6E735-F1
#
_cell.length_a   1.000
_cell.length_b   1.000
_cell.length_c   1.000
_cell.angle_alpha   90.00
_cell.angle_beta   90.00
_cell.angle_gamma   90.00
#
_symmetry.space_group_name_H-M   'P 1'
#
loop_
_entity.id
_entity.type
_entity.pdbx_description
1 polymer ?
#
loop_
_entity_poly.entity_id
_entity_poly.type
_entity_poly.pdbx_seq_one_letter_code
_entity_poly.pdbx_strand_id
1 'polypeptide(L)'
;MGRSAAASKILAPTESHLDYYPFFYSRTPRQLLLQMPVIGQSPKERHHLGNARLHHVTRQVDDVADIRIENCIGFVQVSVGIAGPLQITGPDTEGRYNAPLATCEPMLVASCSRGCKAFNAGGGVQFDVFDDAMSRAPLFGFESPAQAVAFARAVPSFRNDFTRWAEATSKYVRLQGLHASVIGSKVHLFCSYFCGSAAGQNMVSKATQHACEMLR
;
A
#
# COMPACT_ATOMS: atom_id res chain seq x y z
N MET A 1 -49.72 -32.71 18.64
CA MET A 1 -48.94 -32.77 19.91
C MET A 1 -47.48 -32.83 19.52
N GLY A 2 -46.54 -31.94 19.82
CA GLY A 2 -46.48 -30.74 20.65
C GLY A 2 -45.02 -30.60 21.07
N ARG A 3 -44.33 -29.54 20.59
CA ARG A 3 -43.09 -28.86 21.10
C ARG A 3 -41.84 -29.74 21.36
N SER A 4 -40.60 -29.36 21.05
CA SER A 4 -39.89 -28.12 21.41
C SER A 4 -38.55 -28.03 20.67
N ALA A 5 -38.13 -26.79 20.41
CA ALA A 5 -36.86 -26.38 19.81
C ALA A 5 -35.67 -26.50 20.78
N ALA A 6 -34.46 -26.65 20.23
CA ALA A 6 -33.19 -26.33 20.90
C ALA A 6 -32.29 -25.58 19.91
N ALA A 7 -32.41 -24.25 19.92
CA ALA A 7 -31.50 -23.33 19.27
C ALA A 7 -30.24 -23.19 20.13
N SER A 8 -29.07 -23.46 19.55
CA SER A 8 -27.79 -23.18 20.20
C SER A 8 -27.52 -21.68 20.12
N LYS A 9 -27.54 -21.02 21.27
CA LYS A 9 -27.28 -19.59 21.46
C LYS A 9 -25.79 -19.30 21.25
N ILE A 10 -25.47 -18.42 20.30
CA ILE A 10 -24.17 -17.76 20.21
C ILE A 10 -24.18 -16.65 21.27
N LEU A 11 -23.23 -16.74 22.20
CA LEU A 11 -22.99 -15.73 23.24
C LEU A 11 -22.41 -14.47 22.59
N ALA A 12 -23.10 -13.33 22.72
CA ALA A 12 -22.52 -12.01 22.47
C ALA A 12 -21.73 -11.57 23.72
N PRO A 13 -20.55 -10.95 23.57
CA PRO A 13 -19.84 -10.39 24.71
C PRO A 13 -20.56 -9.12 25.21
N THR A 14 -20.65 -9.06 26.54
CA THR A 14 -21.32 -8.08 27.38
C THR A 14 -20.72 -6.68 27.29
N GLU A 15 -21.60 -5.68 27.23
CA GLU A 15 -21.31 -4.26 27.45
C GLU A 15 -20.78 -4.04 28.86
N SER A 16 -19.61 -3.41 28.98
CA SER A 16 -19.13 -2.83 30.22
C SER A 16 -19.07 -1.32 30.08
N HIS A 17 -19.95 -0.66 30.84
CA HIS A 17 -19.95 0.76 31.14
C HIS A 17 -18.53 1.26 31.51
N LEU A 18 -18.11 2.36 30.87
CA LEU A 18 -17.10 3.25 31.44
C LEU A 18 -17.56 4.69 31.32
N ASP A 19 -17.43 5.37 32.45
CA ASP A 19 -18.12 6.57 32.85
C ASP A 19 -17.76 7.84 32.08
N TYR A 20 -18.76 8.70 31.97
CA TYR A 20 -18.67 10.11 31.60
C TYR A 20 -17.79 10.88 32.60
N TYR A 21 -16.82 11.66 32.09
CA TYR A 21 -16.31 12.84 32.77
C TYR A 21 -16.54 14.08 31.89
N PRO A 22 -17.18 15.15 32.41
CA PRO A 22 -17.40 16.37 31.66
C PRO A 22 -16.16 17.27 31.77
N PHE A 23 -15.56 17.62 30.64
CA PHE A 23 -14.67 18.78 30.58
C PHE A 23 -15.31 19.86 29.73
N PHE A 24 -16.03 20.75 30.40
CA PHE A 24 -16.39 22.06 29.86
C PHE A 24 -15.10 22.87 29.70
N TYR A 25 -14.71 23.17 28.46
CA TYR A 25 -14.10 24.46 28.17
C TYR A 25 -14.75 25.04 26.92
N SER A 26 -15.39 26.18 27.14
CA SER A 26 -16.11 26.93 26.13
C SER A 26 -15.17 27.90 25.40
N ARG A 27 -15.56 28.22 24.16
CA ARG A 27 -15.13 29.35 23.30
C ARG A 27 -13.80 29.18 22.52
N THR A 28 -13.94 28.92 21.22
CA THR A 28 -13.10 29.50 20.14
C THR A 28 -12.96 31.03 20.28
N PRO A 29 -12.02 31.74 19.62
CA PRO A 29 -10.88 31.32 18.79
C PRO A 29 -9.57 32.09 19.09
N ARG A 30 -8.42 31.41 19.13
CA ARG A 30 -7.17 32.03 18.63
C ARG A 30 -6.33 30.94 18.00
N GLN A 31 -6.11 31.06 16.69
CA GLN A 31 -4.90 30.57 16.04
C GLN A 31 -3.72 31.13 16.84
N LEU A 32 -3.21 30.36 17.81
CA LEU A 32 -1.84 30.53 18.22
C LEU A 32 -1.04 29.88 17.10
N LEU A 33 -0.82 30.66 16.05
CA LEU A 33 0.26 30.45 15.11
C LEU A 33 1.54 30.56 15.96
N LEU A 34 1.88 29.50 16.68
CA LEU A 34 3.25 29.26 17.09
C LEU A 34 4.00 29.05 15.78
N GLN A 35 4.35 30.16 15.14
CA GLN A 35 5.59 30.25 14.40
C GLN A 35 6.67 29.94 15.43
N MET A 36 6.89 28.64 15.66
CA MET A 36 8.21 28.23 16.04
C MET A 36 9.10 28.83 14.96
N PRO A 37 10.02 29.75 15.31
CA PRO A 37 10.99 30.20 14.32
C PRO A 37 11.62 28.92 13.79
N VAL A 38 11.58 28.73 12.48
CA VAL A 38 12.28 27.62 11.85
C VAL A 38 13.76 27.89 12.08
N ILE A 39 14.28 27.44 13.22
CA ILE A 39 15.68 27.47 13.58
C ILE A 39 16.36 26.58 12.55
N GLY A 40 16.85 27.23 11.48
CA GLY A 40 17.50 26.55 10.36
C GLY A 40 17.31 27.20 8.98
N GLN A 41 16.32 28.08 8.77
CA GLN A 41 16.20 28.74 7.46
C GLN A 41 17.20 29.89 7.35
N SER A 42 18.43 29.56 6.97
CA SER A 42 19.33 30.56 6.41
C SER A 42 18.68 31.14 5.13
N PRO A 43 18.78 32.46 4.87
CA PRO A 43 18.22 33.09 3.66
C PRO A 43 18.68 32.46 2.32
N LYS A 44 19.71 31.60 2.35
CA LYS A 44 20.28 30.91 1.20
C LYS A 44 19.44 29.72 0.70
N GLU A 45 18.52 29.16 1.49
CA GLU A 45 17.77 27.96 1.09
C GLU A 45 16.50 28.25 0.26
N ARG A 46 16.10 29.52 0.12
CA ARG A 46 15.00 29.92 -0.80
C ARG A 46 15.36 29.80 -2.29
N HIS A 47 16.63 29.58 -2.64
CA HIS A 47 17.14 29.69 -4.01
C HIS A 47 17.16 28.39 -4.84
N HIS A 48 16.63 27.26 -4.34
CA HIS A 48 16.68 25.98 -5.08
C HIS A 48 15.33 25.43 -5.54
N LEU A 49 14.22 26.07 -5.18
CA LEU A 49 12.93 25.87 -5.85
C LEU A 49 12.91 26.77 -7.10
N GLY A 50 13.70 26.42 -8.11
CA GLY A 50 13.86 27.26 -9.31
C GLY A 50 12.50 27.53 -9.96
N ASN A 51 12.12 28.80 -10.12
CA ASN A 51 11.00 29.41 -10.89
C ASN A 51 9.66 28.65 -11.04
N ALA A 52 9.45 27.55 -10.33
CA ALA A 52 8.22 26.79 -10.34
C ALA A 52 7.24 27.55 -9.45
N ARG A 53 6.19 28.11 -10.05
CA ARG A 53 5.03 28.61 -9.31
C ARG A 53 4.37 27.40 -8.63
N LEU A 54 4.83 27.08 -7.42
CA LEU A 54 4.20 26.07 -6.58
C LEU A 54 2.85 26.61 -6.14
N HIS A 55 1.78 26.12 -6.77
CA HIS A 55 0.43 26.46 -6.37
C HIS A 55 0.16 25.84 -4.99
N HIS A 56 -0.26 26.65 -4.04
CA HIS A 56 -0.74 26.15 -2.75
C HIS A 56 -1.94 25.22 -3.03
N VAL A 57 -1.80 23.94 -2.67
CA VAL A 57 -2.84 22.93 -2.84
C VAL A 57 -3.90 23.14 -1.74
N THR A 58 -4.65 24.23 -1.83
CA THR A 58 -5.85 24.50 -1.00
C THR A 58 -7.15 24.29 -1.75
N ARG A 59 -7.08 23.95 -3.03
CA ARG A 59 -8.26 24.03 -3.88
C ARG A 59 -9.08 22.76 -3.75
N GLN A 60 -10.19 22.91 -3.01
CA GLN A 60 -11.50 22.28 -3.21
C GLN A 60 -11.50 21.05 -4.12
N VAL A 61 -11.96 19.92 -3.57
CA VAL A 61 -12.30 18.72 -4.35
C VAL A 61 -13.56 19.04 -5.16
N ASP A 62 -13.42 19.82 -6.23
CA ASP A 62 -14.53 20.08 -7.16
C ASP A 62 -14.85 18.83 -8.00
N ASP A 63 -13.92 17.85 -8.02
CA ASP A 63 -14.03 16.61 -8.79
C ASP A 63 -14.06 15.38 -7.86
N VAL A 64 -15.12 15.29 -7.04
CA VAL A 64 -15.39 14.12 -6.18
C VAL A 64 -15.88 12.92 -7.02
N ALA A 65 -16.24 13.14 -8.28
CA ALA A 65 -16.90 12.17 -9.15
C ALA A 65 -16.11 10.86 -9.32
N ASP A 66 -14.78 10.93 -9.29
CA ASP A 66 -13.90 9.78 -9.49
C ASP A 66 -13.47 9.07 -8.20
N ILE A 67 -13.86 9.59 -7.03
CA ILE A 67 -13.50 8.99 -5.74
C ILE A 67 -14.42 7.80 -5.45
N ARG A 68 -13.83 6.61 -5.40
CA ARG A 68 -14.54 5.36 -5.10
C ARG A 68 -14.28 4.93 -3.66
N ILE A 69 -15.19 5.28 -2.77
CA ILE A 69 -15.21 4.83 -1.38
C ILE A 69 -16.65 4.63 -0.91
N GLU A 70 -16.88 3.62 -0.07
CA GLU A 70 -18.17 3.36 0.55
C GLU A 70 -18.44 4.34 1.69
N ASN A 71 -19.71 4.74 1.89
CA ASN A 71 -20.15 5.59 3.00
C ASN A 71 -19.32 6.89 3.17
N CYS A 72 -19.03 7.58 2.06
CA CYS A 72 -18.25 8.82 2.07
C CYS A 72 -18.96 9.94 2.88
N ILE A 73 -18.37 10.35 3.99
CA ILE A 73 -18.86 11.46 4.83
C ILE A 73 -18.00 12.73 4.75
N GLY A 74 -16.91 12.72 3.99
CA GLY A 74 -16.01 13.85 3.84
C GLY A 74 -14.56 13.42 3.62
N PHE A 75 -13.64 14.37 3.81
CA PHE A 75 -12.21 14.21 3.57
C PHE A 75 -11.38 14.71 4.74
N VAL A 76 -10.23 14.08 4.97
CA VAL A 76 -9.22 14.57 5.92
C VAL A 76 -8.22 15.45 5.17
N GLN A 77 -7.89 16.61 5.74
CA GLN A 77 -6.80 17.45 5.23
C GLN A 77 -5.47 17.00 5.86
N VAL A 78 -4.52 16.65 5.00
CA VAL A 78 -3.14 16.32 5.41
C VAL A 78 -2.20 17.34 4.79
N SER A 79 -1.30 17.93 5.59
CA SER A 79 -0.31 18.87 5.08
C SER A 79 0.64 18.18 4.11
N VAL A 80 0.93 18.86 2.99
CA VAL A 80 1.87 18.38 1.97
C VAL A 80 3.04 19.34 1.87
N GLY A 81 4.25 18.80 2.02
CA GLY A 81 5.50 19.52 1.80
C GLY A 81 6.29 18.93 0.63
N ILE A 82 7.30 19.67 0.16
CA ILE A 82 8.20 19.22 -0.91
C ILE A 82 9.60 19.04 -0.34
N ALA A 83 10.19 17.86 -0.56
CA ALA A 83 11.59 17.59 -0.29
C ALA A 83 12.38 17.44 -1.59
N GLY A 84 13.53 18.12 -1.71
CA GLY A 84 14.38 18.02 -2.89
C GLY A 84 15.02 19.36 -3.32
N PRO A 85 15.57 19.40 -4.55
CA PRO A 85 15.65 18.29 -5.50
C PRO A 85 16.67 17.22 -5.08
N LEU A 86 16.44 15.96 -5.46
CA LEU A 86 17.41 14.86 -5.38
C LEU A 86 17.85 14.48 -6.79
N GLN A 87 19.16 14.45 -7.05
CA GLN A 87 19.72 13.88 -8.27
C GLN A 87 19.66 12.36 -8.18
N ILE A 88 18.97 11.73 -9.13
CA ILE A 88 18.76 10.28 -9.19
C ILE A 88 19.25 9.77 -10.54
N THR A 89 19.87 8.60 -10.55
CA THR A 89 20.23 7.83 -11.74
C THR A 89 19.83 6.36 -11.54
N GLY A 90 19.11 5.78 -12.49
CA GLY A 90 18.69 4.38 -12.50
C GLY A 90 18.32 3.95 -13.92
N PRO A 91 17.85 2.70 -14.11
CA PRO A 91 17.68 2.08 -15.43
C PRO A 91 16.92 2.92 -16.45
N ASP A 92 15.81 3.53 -16.03
CA ASP A 92 14.96 4.37 -16.88
C ASP A 92 14.69 5.75 -16.23
N THR A 93 15.61 6.23 -15.40
CA THR A 93 15.39 7.45 -14.61
C THR A 93 16.70 8.19 -14.40
N GLU A 94 16.86 9.34 -15.03
CA GLU A 94 18.00 10.24 -14.82
C GLU A 94 17.51 11.69 -14.69
N GLY A 95 17.82 12.34 -13.57
CA GLY A 95 17.44 13.73 -13.38
C GLY A 95 17.32 14.17 -11.93
N ARG A 96 16.72 15.34 -11.75
CA ARG A 96 16.48 15.98 -10.45
C ARG A 96 15.01 15.95 -10.11
N TYR A 97 14.67 15.28 -9.02
CA TYR A 97 13.28 15.05 -8.61
C TYR A 97 12.97 15.73 -7.29
N ASN A 98 11.75 16.26 -7.18
CA ASN A 98 11.19 16.77 -5.92
C ASN A 98 10.13 15.78 -5.45
N ALA A 99 10.25 15.31 -4.20
CA ALA A 99 9.32 14.38 -3.60
C ALA A 99 8.21 15.14 -2.85
N PRO A 100 6.93 15.00 -3.25
CA PRO A 100 5.81 15.45 -2.43
C PRO A 100 5.62 14.50 -1.25
N LEU A 101 5.55 15.05 -0.04
CA LEU A 101 5.38 14.29 1.21
C LEU A 101 4.14 14.80 1.93
N ALA A 102 3.10 13.96 2.01
CA ALA A 102 1.92 14.20 2.84
C ALA A 102 2.20 13.69 4.26
N THR A 103 2.29 14.60 5.23
CA THR A 103 2.63 14.24 6.61
C THR A 103 2.14 15.28 7.60
N CYS A 104 1.77 14.85 8.81
CA CYS A 104 1.55 15.70 9.98
C CYS A 104 2.76 15.70 10.93
N GLU A 105 3.79 14.90 10.64
CA GLU A 105 4.99 14.80 11.46
C GLU A 105 5.87 16.06 11.28
N PRO A 106 6.15 16.81 12.35
CA PRO A 106 7.02 17.97 12.25
C PRO A 106 8.43 17.56 11.83
N MET A 107 9.13 18.44 11.13
CA MET A 107 10.52 18.25 10.71
C MET A 107 10.81 17.13 9.70
N LEU A 108 9.87 16.22 9.40
CA LEU A 108 10.09 15.12 8.44
C LEU A 108 10.53 15.65 7.06
N VAL A 109 9.76 16.56 6.48
CA VAL A 109 10.06 17.17 5.16
C VAL A 109 11.41 17.88 5.17
N ALA A 110 11.69 18.66 6.21
CA ALA A 110 12.98 19.36 6.35
C ALA A 110 14.14 18.36 6.46
N SER A 111 13.95 17.25 7.17
CA SER A 111 14.95 16.19 7.29
C SER A 111 15.22 15.52 5.95
N CYS A 112 14.19 15.16 5.19
CA CYS A 112 14.32 14.63 3.83
C CYS A 112 15.04 15.62 2.90
N SER A 113 14.73 16.91 2.96
CA SER A 113 15.43 17.96 2.18
C SER A 113 16.92 18.05 2.53
N ARG A 114 17.28 17.95 3.82
CA ARG A 114 18.69 17.88 4.23
C ARG A 114 19.38 16.63 3.68
N GLY A 115 18.70 15.48 3.70
CA GLY A 115 19.19 14.25 3.06
C GLY A 115 19.45 14.43 1.57
N CYS A 116 18.52 15.06 0.85
CA CYS A 116 18.69 15.36 -0.58
C CYS A 116 19.93 16.22 -0.84
N LYS A 117 20.14 17.26 -0.02
CA LYS A 117 21.33 18.13 -0.10
C LYS A 117 22.62 17.34 0.15
N ALA A 118 22.62 16.44 1.13
CA ALA A 118 23.77 15.60 1.46
C ALA A 118 24.11 14.65 0.31
N PHE A 119 23.13 13.93 -0.24
CA PHE A 119 23.36 13.04 -1.38
C PHE A 119 23.84 13.79 -2.62
N ASN A 120 23.25 14.95 -2.92
CA ASN A 120 23.68 15.77 -4.06
C ASN A 120 25.11 16.28 -3.92
N ALA A 121 25.58 16.57 -2.70
CA ALA A 121 26.97 16.92 -2.46
C ALA A 121 27.94 15.77 -2.80
N GLY A 122 27.46 14.52 -2.76
CA GLY A 122 28.17 13.33 -3.19
C GLY A 122 27.93 12.90 -4.65
N GLY A 123 27.28 13.73 -5.46
CA GLY A 123 26.99 13.42 -6.87
C GLY A 123 25.61 12.81 -7.15
N GLY A 124 24.77 12.64 -6.13
CA GLY A 124 23.41 12.09 -6.25
C GLY A 124 23.28 10.65 -5.77
N VAL A 125 22.15 10.02 -6.08
CA VAL A 125 21.84 8.63 -5.73
C VAL A 125 21.73 7.80 -7.00
N GLN A 126 22.41 6.65 -7.00
CA GLN A 126 22.23 5.63 -8.01
C GLN A 126 21.40 4.48 -7.44
N PHE A 127 20.44 3.96 -8.21
CA PHE A 127 19.62 2.82 -7.82
C PHE A 127 19.40 1.88 -9.00
N ASP A 128 19.00 0.64 -8.69
CA ASP A 128 18.60 -0.38 -9.65
C ASP A 128 17.38 -1.15 -9.12
N VAL A 129 16.65 -1.84 -9.99
CA VAL A 129 15.45 -2.62 -9.66
C VAL A 129 15.72 -4.09 -9.97
N PHE A 130 15.83 -4.91 -8.91
CA PHE A 130 16.13 -6.34 -9.06
C PHE A 130 14.92 -7.19 -9.47
N ASP A 131 13.74 -6.88 -8.92
CA ASP A 131 12.51 -7.63 -9.18
C ASP A 131 11.29 -6.70 -9.07
N ASP A 132 10.29 -6.95 -9.89
CA ASP A 132 9.00 -6.26 -9.90
C ASP A 132 7.88 -7.29 -9.99
N ALA A 133 7.29 -7.59 -8.84
CA ALA A 133 6.31 -8.64 -8.70
C ALA A 133 5.27 -8.30 -7.62
N MET A 134 4.01 -8.57 -7.93
CA MET A 134 2.92 -8.61 -6.97
C MET A 134 2.53 -10.06 -6.67
N SER A 135 2.31 -10.38 -5.39
CA SER A 135 2.23 -11.77 -4.94
C SER A 135 0.86 -12.16 -4.38
N ARG A 136 0.51 -13.44 -4.53
CA ARG A 136 -0.61 -14.11 -3.85
C ARG A 136 -0.20 -15.50 -3.36
N ALA A 137 -0.82 -15.95 -2.27
CA ALA A 137 -0.52 -17.25 -1.67
C ALA A 137 -1.80 -17.99 -1.23
N PRO A 138 -2.60 -18.53 -2.17
CA PRO A 138 -3.73 -19.39 -1.84
C PRO A 138 -3.29 -20.61 -1.03
N LEU A 139 -4.21 -21.07 -0.18
CA LEU A 139 -4.04 -22.21 0.70
C LEU A 139 -4.89 -23.39 0.21
N PHE A 140 -4.25 -24.54 0.00
CA PHE A 140 -4.91 -25.80 -0.32
C PHE A 140 -4.84 -26.73 0.90
N GLY A 141 -5.97 -27.26 1.32
CA GLY A 141 -6.07 -28.22 2.43
C GLY A 141 -6.25 -29.64 1.91
N PHE A 142 -5.50 -30.58 2.49
CA PHE A 142 -5.53 -32.00 2.15
C PHE A 142 -5.84 -32.84 3.40
N GLU A 143 -6.28 -34.08 3.20
CA GLU A 143 -6.64 -34.98 4.30
C GLU A 143 -5.41 -35.51 5.03
N SER A 144 -4.26 -35.58 4.33
CA SER A 144 -3.00 -36.05 4.91
C SER A 144 -1.80 -35.24 4.42
N PRO A 145 -0.71 -35.17 5.22
CA PRO A 145 0.55 -34.58 4.77
C PRO A 145 1.12 -35.23 3.50
N ALA A 146 0.87 -36.53 3.29
CA ALA A 146 1.32 -37.24 2.10
C ALA A 146 0.68 -36.67 0.82
N GLN A 147 -0.63 -36.39 0.84
CA GLN A 147 -1.34 -35.73 -0.26
C GLN A 147 -0.82 -34.31 -0.51
N ALA A 148 -0.57 -33.54 0.55
CA ALA A 148 -0.03 -32.19 0.45
C ALA A 148 1.37 -32.18 -0.22
N VAL A 149 2.24 -33.11 0.16
CA VAL A 149 3.56 -33.29 -0.47
C VAL A 149 3.43 -33.71 -1.94
N ALA A 150 2.49 -34.62 -2.25
CA ALA A 150 2.24 -35.03 -3.63
C ALA A 150 1.80 -33.85 -4.50
N PHE A 151 0.88 -33.01 -4.00
CA PHE A 151 0.46 -31.79 -4.68
C PHE A 151 1.61 -30.80 -4.88
N ALA A 152 2.41 -30.53 -3.83
CA ALA A 152 3.55 -29.62 -3.94
C ALA A 152 4.59 -30.08 -4.97
N ARG A 153 4.84 -31.40 -5.06
CA ARG A 153 5.72 -32.00 -6.08
C ARG A 153 5.14 -31.91 -7.50
N ALA A 154 3.82 -31.86 -7.63
CA ALA A 154 3.15 -31.72 -8.92
C ALA A 154 3.15 -30.27 -9.45
N VAL A 155 3.42 -29.25 -8.62
CA VAL A 155 3.39 -27.83 -9.04
C VAL A 155 4.15 -27.54 -10.34
N PRO A 156 5.38 -28.07 -10.57
CA PRO A 156 6.08 -27.83 -11.83
C PRO A 156 5.35 -28.40 -13.06
N SER A 157 4.57 -29.47 -12.93
CA SER A 157 3.90 -30.11 -14.08
C SER A 157 2.72 -29.28 -14.60
N PHE A 158 2.01 -28.58 -13.72
CA PHE A 158 0.87 -27.74 -14.10
C PHE A 158 1.20 -26.24 -14.20
N ARG A 159 2.48 -25.84 -14.03
CA ARG A 159 2.88 -24.42 -14.11
C ARG A 159 2.43 -23.76 -15.42
N ASN A 160 2.54 -24.45 -16.54
CA ASN A 160 2.20 -23.89 -17.85
C ASN A 160 0.69 -23.65 -17.99
N ASP A 161 -0.13 -24.60 -17.56
CA ASP A 161 -1.59 -24.43 -17.56
C ASP A 161 -2.03 -23.35 -16.57
N PHE A 162 -1.44 -23.34 -15.37
CA PHE A 162 -1.67 -22.29 -14.38
C PHE A 162 -1.33 -20.90 -14.92
N THR A 163 -0.21 -20.77 -15.64
CA THR A 163 0.18 -19.53 -16.34
C THR A 163 -0.89 -19.14 -17.35
N ARG A 164 -1.32 -20.09 -18.21
CA ARG A 164 -2.34 -19.83 -19.23
C ARG A 164 -3.65 -19.33 -18.63
N TRP A 165 -4.12 -19.96 -17.55
CA TRP A 165 -5.37 -19.55 -16.88
C TRP A 165 -5.22 -18.19 -16.21
N ALA A 166 -4.13 -17.96 -15.47
CA ALA A 166 -3.90 -16.69 -14.80
C ALA A 166 -3.83 -15.51 -15.79
N GLU A 167 -3.06 -15.67 -16.88
CA GLU A 167 -2.86 -14.63 -17.89
C GLU A 167 -4.10 -14.40 -18.78
N ALA A 168 -5.03 -15.36 -18.87
CA ALA A 168 -6.31 -15.18 -19.55
C ALA A 168 -7.20 -14.11 -18.87
N THR A 169 -6.97 -13.79 -17.60
CA THR A 169 -7.78 -12.80 -16.86
C THR A 169 -7.45 -11.34 -17.18
N SER A 170 -6.25 -11.06 -17.72
CA SER A 170 -5.80 -9.71 -18.04
C SER A 170 -4.56 -9.73 -18.93
N LYS A 171 -4.54 -8.88 -19.96
CA LYS A 171 -3.38 -8.70 -20.84
C LYS A 171 -2.12 -8.18 -20.13
N TYR A 172 -2.24 -7.62 -18.93
CA TYR A 172 -1.12 -7.06 -18.15
C TYR A 172 -0.52 -8.04 -17.14
N VAL A 173 -1.22 -9.12 -16.78
CA VAL A 173 -0.71 -10.12 -15.85
C VAL A 173 0.28 -11.02 -16.56
N ARG A 174 1.46 -11.22 -15.99
CA ARG A 174 2.36 -12.31 -16.38
C ARG A 174 2.79 -13.08 -15.16
N LEU A 175 2.65 -14.41 -15.16
CA LEU A 175 3.13 -15.23 -14.03
C LEU A 175 4.66 -15.36 -14.12
N GLN A 176 5.36 -14.77 -13.16
CA GLN A 176 6.82 -14.86 -13.07
C GLN A 176 7.22 -16.14 -12.31
N GLY A 177 6.61 -16.38 -11.15
CA GLY A 177 6.97 -17.46 -10.25
C GLY A 177 5.77 -18.22 -9.71
N LEU A 178 5.97 -19.53 -9.50
CA LEU A 178 4.99 -20.43 -8.92
C LEU A 178 5.75 -21.44 -8.05
N HIS A 179 5.57 -21.38 -6.73
CA HIS A 179 6.24 -22.29 -5.80
C HIS A 179 5.32 -22.69 -4.65
N ALA A 180 5.48 -23.90 -4.12
CA ALA A 180 4.68 -24.40 -3.01
C ALA A 180 5.52 -24.52 -1.73
N SER A 181 4.89 -24.20 -0.61
CA SER A 181 5.39 -24.51 0.74
C SER A 181 4.37 -25.36 1.48
N VAL A 182 4.83 -26.44 2.11
CA VAL A 182 3.98 -27.43 2.80
C VAL A 182 4.05 -27.21 4.30
N ILE A 183 2.90 -27.14 4.96
CA ILE A 183 2.77 -27.08 6.42
C ILE A 183 1.73 -28.11 6.86
N GLY A 184 2.18 -29.24 7.40
CA GLY A 184 1.30 -30.36 7.76
C GLY A 184 0.56 -30.89 6.54
N SER A 185 -0.77 -30.91 6.58
CA SER A 185 -1.63 -31.28 5.44
C SER A 185 -2.10 -30.08 4.61
N LYS A 186 -1.41 -28.94 4.69
CA LYS A 186 -1.74 -27.72 3.94
C LYS A 186 -0.61 -27.32 3.00
N VAL A 187 -0.96 -26.73 1.86
CA VAL A 187 0.01 -26.19 0.89
C VAL A 187 -0.31 -24.73 0.61
N HIS A 188 0.67 -23.86 0.85
CA HIS A 188 0.67 -22.48 0.38
C HIS A 188 1.31 -22.44 -1.00
N LEU A 189 0.52 -22.05 -2.01
CA LEU A 189 1.01 -21.90 -3.38
C LEU A 189 1.30 -20.43 -3.62
N PHE A 190 2.57 -20.04 -3.59
CA PHE A 190 3.02 -18.69 -3.84
C PHE A 190 3.13 -18.43 -5.34
N CYS A 191 2.36 -17.45 -5.78
CA CYS A 191 2.33 -16.95 -7.15
C CYS A 191 2.88 -15.53 -7.16
N SER A 192 3.87 -15.26 -8.02
CA SER A 192 4.39 -13.91 -8.27
C SER A 192 4.07 -13.49 -9.69
N TYR A 193 3.61 -12.25 -9.85
CA TYR A 193 3.13 -11.73 -11.12
C TYR A 193 3.69 -10.34 -11.44
N PHE A 194 4.09 -10.14 -12.68
CA PHE A 194 4.25 -8.80 -13.24
C PHE A 194 2.86 -8.22 -13.54
N CYS A 195 2.65 -6.95 -13.21
CA CYS A 195 1.35 -6.27 -13.32
C CYS A 195 1.37 -4.98 -14.16
N GLY A 196 2.44 -4.76 -14.94
CA GLY A 196 2.67 -3.48 -15.61
C GLY A 196 2.82 -2.35 -14.59
N SER A 197 2.28 -1.17 -14.90
CA SER A 197 2.38 0.00 -14.02
C SER A 197 1.36 0.02 -12.86
N ALA A 198 0.53 -1.01 -12.72
CA ALA A 198 -0.45 -1.09 -11.64
C ALA A 198 0.18 -1.73 -10.39
N ALA A 199 -0.22 -1.26 -9.20
CA ALA A 199 0.11 -1.95 -7.95
C ALA A 199 -0.41 -3.41 -7.92
N GLY A 200 -1.34 -3.79 -8.80
CA GLY A 200 -1.61 -5.19 -9.13
C GLY A 200 -2.51 -5.98 -8.17
N GLN A 201 -2.82 -5.47 -6.97
CA GLN A 201 -3.55 -6.20 -5.92
C GLN A 201 -4.84 -6.91 -6.41
N ASN A 202 -5.75 -6.18 -7.04
CA ASN A 202 -7.01 -6.75 -7.55
C ASN A 202 -6.78 -7.68 -8.74
N MET A 203 -5.78 -7.36 -9.56
CA MET A 203 -5.46 -8.08 -10.78
C MET A 203 -4.94 -9.48 -10.46
N VAL A 204 -3.94 -9.57 -9.56
CA VAL A 204 -3.36 -10.86 -9.15
C VAL A 204 -4.34 -11.70 -8.33
N SER A 205 -5.24 -11.08 -7.56
CA SER A 205 -6.30 -11.80 -6.85
C SER A 205 -7.22 -12.52 -7.83
N LYS A 206 -7.71 -11.82 -8.86
CA LYS A 206 -8.57 -12.40 -9.90
C LYS A 206 -7.84 -13.50 -10.70
N ALA A 207 -6.59 -13.24 -11.10
CA ALA A 207 -5.77 -14.20 -11.83
C ALA A 207 -5.56 -15.49 -11.02
N THR A 208 -5.17 -15.35 -9.75
CA THR A 208 -4.92 -16.47 -8.87
C THR A 208 -6.19 -17.25 -8.58
N GLN A 209 -7.30 -16.57 -8.32
CA GLN A 209 -8.59 -17.22 -8.09
C GLN A 209 -9.00 -18.06 -9.30
N HIS A 210 -8.99 -17.47 -10.50
CA HIS A 210 -9.39 -18.18 -11.71
C HIS A 210 -8.49 -19.38 -12.00
N ALA A 211 -7.16 -19.23 -11.86
CA ALA A 211 -6.23 -20.34 -12.04
C ALA A 211 -6.44 -21.47 -10.99
N CYS A 212 -6.80 -21.12 -9.75
CA CYS A 212 -7.12 -22.10 -8.72
C CYS A 212 -8.46 -22.80 -8.97
N GLU A 213 -9.45 -22.11 -9.55
CA GLU A 213 -10.73 -22.72 -9.96
C GLU A 213 -10.55 -23.71 -11.11
N MET A 214 -9.68 -23.40 -12.07
CA MET A 214 -9.35 -24.31 -13.19
C MET A 214 -8.48 -25.51 -12.79
N LEU A 215 -7.77 -25.40 -11.66
CA LEU A 215 -6.93 -26.47 -11.11
C LEU A 215 -7.73 -27.50 -10.29
N ARG A 216 -8.93 -27.15 -9.83
CA ARG A 216 -9.82 -28.04 -9.08
C ARG A 216 -10.45 -29.10 -9.98
#